data_AF-A0A0K2V564-F1
#
_entry.id   AF-A0A0K2V564-F1
#
_cell.length_a   1.000
_cell.length_b   1.000
_cell.length_c   1.000
_cell.angle_alpha   90.00
_cell.angle_beta   90.00
_cell.angle_gamma   90.00
#
_symmetry.space_group_name_H-M   'P 1'
#
loop_
_entity.id
_entity.type
_entity.pdbx_description
1 polymer ?
#
loop_
_entity_poly.entity_id
_entity_poly.type
_entity_poly.pdbx_seq_one_letter_code
_entity_poly.pdbx_strand_id
1 'polypeptide(L)'
;MGGELKALEDLERRMTHEIDHFRKGRYLPNRRSPDILCPPKSLSPDLRFGCLSVRKFYWGIIDANWEFQKAVGLNIEINHQIVAPLLWREFFYTMAAKNQYFTEIQRNPMCIPIPWTSTTDNKQFDAFVKGKTGFPFIDAGLRQLYSQGWIHHVVRNAITCFLTRGDLWISWEEGFKLFFKYLLDADEAVCAGNWMWISNSAFEEVSKS
;
A
#
# COMPACT_ATOMS: atom_id res chain seq x y z
N MET A 1 9.31 9.93 -15.85
CA MET A 1 10.60 9.19 -15.93
C MET A 1 11.06 8.92 -14.51
N GLY A 2 11.40 7.67 -14.18
CA GLY A 2 11.96 7.31 -12.86
C GLY A 2 13.49 7.43 -12.83
N GLY A 3 14.12 6.87 -11.80
CA GLY A 3 15.57 6.81 -11.64
C GLY A 3 16.06 7.50 -10.37
N GLU A 4 17.29 7.17 -9.94
CA GLU A 4 17.85 7.61 -8.65
C GLU A 4 17.86 9.14 -8.48
N LEU A 5 18.33 9.89 -9.48
CA LEU A 5 18.38 11.35 -9.41
C LEU A 5 17.00 11.96 -9.17
N LYS A 6 15.98 11.47 -9.89
CA LYS A 6 14.60 11.91 -9.73
C LYS A 6 14.07 11.55 -8.33
N ALA A 7 14.34 10.32 -7.88
CA ALA A 7 13.92 9.84 -6.58
C ALA A 7 14.52 10.66 -5.43
N LEU A 8 15.77 11.13 -5.56
CA LEU A 8 16.42 12.01 -4.58
C LEU A 8 15.76 13.41 -4.55
N GLU A 9 15.45 13.99 -5.71
CA GLU A 9 14.70 15.26 -5.78
C GLU A 9 13.29 15.16 -5.17
N ASP A 10 12.60 14.03 -5.41
CA ASP A 10 11.29 13.75 -4.82
C ASP A 10 11.41 13.50 -3.31
N LEU A 11 12.48 12.84 -2.84
CA LEU A 11 12.76 12.67 -1.42
C LEU A 11 12.97 14.03 -0.74
N GLU A 12 13.77 14.93 -1.28
CA GLU A 12 14.00 16.26 -0.69
C GLU A 12 12.70 17.07 -0.54
N ARG A 13 11.85 17.03 -1.58
CA ARG A 13 10.52 17.64 -1.54
C ARG A 13 9.65 17.01 -0.46
N ARG A 14 9.70 15.68 -0.32
CA ARG A 14 8.99 14.96 0.75
C ARG A 14 9.50 15.34 2.13
N MET A 15 10.82 15.41 2.33
CA MET A 15 11.44 15.78 3.59
C MET A 15 11.07 17.20 4.03
N THR A 16 11.04 18.14 3.08
CA THR A 16 10.60 19.53 3.33
C THR A 16 9.16 19.57 3.85
N HIS A 17 8.30 18.71 3.29
CA HIS A 17 6.92 18.58 3.71
C HIS A 17 6.78 17.97 5.12
N GLU A 18 7.56 16.93 5.44
CA GLU A 18 7.57 16.31 6.77
C GLU A 18 8.03 17.30 7.86
N ILE A 19 9.09 18.08 7.59
CA ILE A 19 9.58 19.09 8.52
C ILE A 19 8.52 20.16 8.81
N ASP A 20 7.79 20.62 7.79
CA ASP A 20 6.67 21.54 7.96
C ASP A 20 5.53 20.93 8.80
N HIS A 21 5.28 19.62 8.66
CA HIS A 21 4.29 18.93 9.50
C HIS A 21 4.72 18.79 10.95
N PHE A 22 6.00 18.50 11.20
CA PHE A 22 6.55 18.44 12.55
C PHE A 22 6.35 19.79 13.26
N ARG A 23 6.70 20.89 12.58
CA ARG A 23 6.48 22.26 13.07
C ARG A 23 5.01 22.55 13.40
N LYS A 24 4.08 21.98 12.64
CA LYS A 24 2.63 22.18 12.81
C LYS A 24 1.98 21.19 13.78
N GLY A 25 2.72 20.23 14.36
CA GLY A 25 2.18 19.20 15.24
C GLY A 25 1.21 18.23 14.55
N ARG A 26 1.35 18.05 13.22
CA ARG A 26 0.45 17.24 12.37
C ARG A 26 1.10 15.93 11.90
N TYR A 27 1.81 15.24 12.79
CA TYR A 27 2.53 14.00 12.48
C TYR A 27 1.63 12.77 12.35
N LEU A 28 0.36 12.83 12.78
CA LEU A 28 -0.58 11.71 12.68
C LEU A 28 -1.44 11.80 11.39
N PRO A 29 -1.52 10.72 10.59
CA PRO A 29 -2.34 10.68 9.38
C PRO A 29 -3.84 10.89 9.64
N ASN A 30 -4.34 10.47 10.80
CA ASN A 30 -5.77 10.60 11.18
C ASN A 30 -6.23 12.05 11.39
N ARG A 31 -5.31 13.02 11.35
CA ARG A 31 -5.63 14.46 11.44
C ARG A 31 -5.90 15.09 10.08
N ARG A 32 -6.02 14.30 9.00
CA ARG A 32 -6.27 14.78 7.63
C ARG A 32 -7.18 13.87 6.82
N SER A 33 -7.95 14.46 5.93
CA SER A 33 -8.60 13.74 4.84
C SER A 33 -7.55 13.30 3.81
N PRO A 34 -7.68 12.09 3.23
CA PRO A 34 -6.78 11.62 2.19
C PRO A 34 -6.91 12.48 0.93
N ASP A 35 -5.77 12.94 0.40
CA ASP A 35 -5.74 13.70 -0.85
C ASP A 35 -5.55 12.74 -2.03
N ILE A 36 -6.66 12.42 -2.69
CA ILE A 36 -6.72 11.50 -3.83
C ILE A 36 -6.63 12.21 -5.18
N LEU A 37 -6.64 13.56 -5.19
CA LEU A 37 -6.64 14.37 -6.42
C LEU A 37 -5.25 14.95 -6.72
N CYS A 38 -4.37 15.00 -5.73
CA CYS A 38 -2.99 15.45 -5.91
C CYS A 38 -2.25 14.57 -6.92
N PRO A 39 -1.38 15.16 -7.77
CA PRO A 39 -0.48 14.39 -8.62
C PRO A 39 0.29 13.34 -7.82
N PRO A 40 0.64 12.18 -8.42
CA PRO A 40 1.35 11.13 -7.73
C PRO A 40 2.73 11.62 -7.28
N LYS A 41 2.82 12.01 -6.01
CA LYS A 41 4.06 12.36 -5.29
C LYS A 41 4.60 11.16 -4.49
N SER A 42 4.18 9.96 -4.87
CA SER A 42 4.54 8.73 -4.17
C SER A 42 5.95 8.33 -4.54
N LEU A 43 6.76 8.03 -3.52
CA LEU A 43 8.07 7.41 -3.65
C LEU A 43 7.98 5.88 -3.74
N SER A 44 6.76 5.31 -3.79
CA SER A 44 6.57 3.85 -3.79
C SER A 44 7.24 3.14 -4.96
N PRO A 45 7.21 3.64 -6.22
CA PRO A 45 7.93 2.99 -7.31
C PRO A 45 9.45 3.08 -7.12
N ASP A 46 9.96 4.21 -6.64
CA ASP A 46 11.40 4.38 -6.41
C ASP A 46 11.93 3.44 -5.31
N LEU A 47 11.12 3.21 -4.28
CA LEU A 47 11.42 2.25 -3.21
C LEU A 47 11.34 0.80 -3.69
N ARG A 48 10.41 0.47 -4.60
CA ARG A 48 10.33 -0.86 -5.22
C ARG A 48 11.61 -1.20 -5.96
N PHE A 49 12.03 -0.29 -6.84
CA PHE A 49 13.14 -0.53 -7.77
C PHE A 49 14.51 -0.26 -7.15
N GLY A 50 14.56 0.25 -5.91
CA GLY A 50 15.80 0.61 -5.24
C GLY A 50 16.43 1.88 -5.79
N CYS A 51 15.72 2.66 -6.62
CA CYS A 51 16.13 4.01 -7.00
C CYS A 51 16.22 4.94 -5.78
N LEU A 52 15.45 4.64 -4.74
CA LEU A 52 15.59 5.24 -3.42
C LEU A 52 15.94 4.18 -2.38
N SER A 53 17.03 4.41 -1.65
CA SER A 53 17.38 3.58 -0.49
C SER A 53 16.36 3.76 0.64
N VAL A 54 15.73 2.66 1.06
CA VAL A 54 14.81 2.62 2.21
C VAL A 54 15.50 3.09 3.50
N ARG A 55 16.78 2.77 3.68
CA ARG A 55 17.57 3.20 4.84
C ARG A 55 17.81 4.71 4.83
N LYS A 56 18.11 5.28 3.66
CA LYS A 56 18.28 6.73 3.50
C LYS A 56 16.98 7.45 3.82
N PHE A 57 15.84 6.93 3.36
CA PHE A 57 14.55 7.53 3.67
C PHE A 57 14.21 7.41 5.18
N TYR A 58 14.41 6.24 5.77
CA TYR A 58 14.19 6.02 7.20
C TYR A 58 15.02 6.97 8.07
N TRP A 59 16.35 6.98 7.89
CA TRP A 59 17.24 7.82 8.68
C TRP A 59 17.00 9.31 8.42
N GLY A 60 16.68 9.69 7.17
CA GLY A 60 16.31 11.07 6.85
C GLY A 60 15.11 11.58 7.67
N ILE A 61 14.07 10.75 7.85
CA ILE A 61 12.91 11.09 8.69
C ILE A 61 13.32 11.21 10.16
N ILE A 62 14.08 10.24 10.67
CA ILE A 62 14.50 10.19 12.07
C ILE A 62 15.37 11.41 12.42
N ASP A 63 16.36 11.72 11.59
CA ASP A 63 17.26 12.86 11.78
C ASP A 63 16.50 14.19 11.70
N ALA A 64 15.57 14.33 10.74
CA ALA A 64 14.76 15.54 10.61
C ALA A 64 13.86 15.79 11.84
N ASN A 65 13.28 14.72 12.40
CA ASN A 65 12.50 14.82 13.63
C ASN A 65 13.40 15.16 14.84
N TRP A 66 14.57 14.54 14.95
CA TRP A 66 15.54 14.83 16.01
C TRP A 66 15.99 16.29 16.00
N GLU A 67 16.40 16.80 14.84
CA GLU A 67 16.83 18.20 14.67
C GLU A 67 15.69 19.19 14.97
N PHE A 68 14.45 18.85 14.59
CA PHE A 68 13.29 19.65 14.97
C PHE A 68 13.11 19.71 16.48
N GLN A 69 13.11 18.56 17.17
CA GLN A 69 12.93 18.50 18.62
C GLN A 69 14.00 19.29 19.36
N LYS A 70 15.27 19.13 18.95
CA LYS A 70 16.40 19.88 19.48
C LYS A 70 16.22 21.39 19.29
N ALA A 71 15.76 21.83 18.13
CA ALA A 71 15.54 23.25 17.84
C ALA A 71 14.42 23.89 18.68
N VAL A 72 13.42 23.11 19.10
CA VAL A 72 12.32 23.59 19.96
C VAL A 72 12.50 23.25 21.45
N GLY A 73 13.65 22.67 21.84
CA GLY A 73 13.94 22.30 23.22
C GLY A 73 13.06 21.16 23.76
N LEU A 74 12.51 20.33 22.88
CA LEU A 74 11.75 19.13 23.25
C LEU A 74 12.68 17.91 23.31
N ASN A 75 12.38 16.99 24.22
CA ASN A 75 13.03 15.69 24.31
C ASN A 75 11.95 14.61 24.45
N ILE A 76 11.24 14.35 23.34
CA ILE A 76 10.10 13.44 23.30
C ILE A 76 10.53 12.20 22.54
N GLU A 77 10.16 11.02 23.04
CA GLU A 77 10.37 9.76 22.33
C GLU A 77 9.83 9.84 20.90
N ILE A 78 10.60 9.32 19.94
CA ILE A 78 10.25 9.39 18.53
C ILE A 78 8.96 8.61 18.30
N ASN A 79 7.93 9.28 17.79
CA ASN A 79 6.73 8.58 17.36
C ASN A 79 7.03 7.76 16.09
N HIS A 80 7.24 6.46 16.26
CA HIS A 80 7.51 5.53 15.16
C HIS A 80 6.38 5.45 14.12
N GLN A 81 5.19 5.99 14.39
CA GLN A 81 4.11 6.09 13.38
C GLN A 81 4.52 6.92 12.17
N ILE A 82 5.48 7.84 12.31
CA ILE A 82 6.01 8.65 11.20
C ILE A 82 6.72 7.76 10.16
N VAL A 83 7.35 6.67 10.61
CA VAL A 83 8.04 5.69 9.75
C VAL A 83 7.22 4.43 9.51
N ALA A 84 6.00 4.34 10.04
CA ALA A 84 5.15 3.15 9.92
C ALA A 84 4.95 2.66 8.47
N PRO A 85 4.78 3.52 7.44
CA PRO A 85 4.69 3.03 6.06
C PRO A 85 5.93 2.24 5.60
N LEU A 86 7.13 2.62 6.06
CA LEU A 86 8.37 1.88 5.77
C LEU A 86 8.42 0.56 6.54
N LEU A 87 7.94 0.55 7.80
CA LEU A 87 7.84 -0.66 8.59
C LEU A 87 6.85 -1.66 8.00
N TRP A 88 5.72 -1.19 7.45
CA TRP A 88 4.76 -2.04 6.74
C TRP A 88 5.36 -2.70 5.50
N ARG A 89 6.21 -1.98 4.76
CA ARG A 89 7.00 -2.57 3.67
C ARG A 89 7.86 -3.72 4.18
N GLU A 90 8.71 -3.46 5.19
CA GLU A 90 9.61 -4.47 5.75
C GLU A 90 8.87 -5.67 6.36
N PHE A 91 7.71 -5.43 6.97
CA PHE A 91 6.84 -6.48 7.50
C PHE A 91 6.44 -7.48 6.41
N PHE A 92 5.85 -7.00 5.32
CA PHE A 92 5.44 -7.88 4.22
C PHE A 92 6.63 -8.56 3.52
N TYR A 93 7.73 -7.84 3.31
CA TYR A 93 8.97 -8.43 2.79
C TYR A 93 9.47 -9.58 3.68
N THR A 94 9.47 -9.39 5.00
CA THR A 94 9.93 -10.39 5.96
C THR A 94 9.01 -11.61 6.00
N MET A 95 7.69 -11.40 5.92
CA MET A 95 6.73 -12.51 5.88
C MET A 95 6.88 -13.37 4.62
N ALA A 96 7.15 -12.75 3.46
CA ALA A 96 7.34 -13.46 2.20
C ALA A 96 8.72 -14.13 2.09
N ALA A 97 9.73 -13.68 2.84
CA ALA A 97 11.14 -14.05 2.64
C ALA A 97 11.43 -15.56 2.60
N LYS A 98 10.66 -16.39 3.31
CA LYS A 98 10.79 -17.85 3.33
C LYS A 98 9.56 -18.59 2.79
N ASN A 99 8.62 -17.87 2.18
CA ASN A 99 7.36 -18.42 1.69
C ASN A 99 7.26 -18.21 0.17
N GLN A 100 7.68 -19.22 -0.60
CA GLN A 100 7.57 -19.20 -2.06
C GLN A 100 6.12 -19.22 -2.59
N TYR A 101 5.15 -19.51 -1.71
CA TYR A 101 3.72 -19.58 -2.05
C TYR A 101 2.96 -18.35 -1.54
N PHE A 102 3.65 -17.26 -1.18
CA PHE A 102 3.01 -16.09 -0.55
C PHE A 102 1.94 -15.41 -1.43
N THR A 103 1.97 -15.64 -2.74
CA THR A 103 1.05 -15.06 -3.73
C THR A 103 -0.16 -15.94 -4.06
N GLU A 104 -0.36 -17.04 -3.36
CA GLU A 104 -1.47 -17.96 -3.61
C GLU A 104 -2.17 -18.37 -2.30
N ILE A 105 -3.36 -18.95 -2.43
CA ILE A 105 -4.17 -19.40 -1.30
C ILE A 105 -3.80 -20.83 -0.92
N GLN A 106 -3.71 -21.74 -1.90
CA GLN A 106 -3.74 -23.18 -1.64
C GLN A 106 -2.51 -23.71 -0.91
N ARG A 107 -1.29 -23.29 -1.29
CA ARG A 107 -0.05 -23.78 -0.65
C ARG A 107 0.52 -22.79 0.37
N ASN A 108 -0.15 -21.67 0.60
CA ASN A 108 0.32 -20.64 1.52
C ASN A 108 -0.14 -20.93 2.95
N PRO A 109 0.77 -21.30 3.86
CA PRO A 109 0.39 -21.62 5.23
C PRO A 109 -0.11 -20.42 6.04
N MET A 110 0.12 -19.19 5.55
CA MET A 110 -0.34 -17.96 6.21
C MET A 110 -1.70 -17.49 5.70
N CYS A 111 -2.24 -18.11 4.65
CA CYS A 111 -3.50 -17.74 4.03
C CYS A 111 -4.64 -18.68 4.46
N ILE A 112 -5.76 -18.11 4.88
CA ILE A 112 -6.98 -18.87 5.19
C ILE A 112 -7.66 -19.26 3.86
N PRO A 113 -7.99 -20.55 3.65
CA PRO A 113 -8.68 -21.00 2.45
C PRO A 113 -10.17 -20.64 2.52
N ILE A 114 -10.52 -19.46 1.98
CA ILE A 114 -11.90 -18.99 1.90
C ILE A 114 -12.56 -19.51 0.61
N PRO A 115 -13.81 -20.01 0.66
CA PRO A 115 -14.54 -20.46 -0.54
C PRO A 115 -15.04 -19.26 -1.35
N TRP A 116 -14.16 -18.68 -2.16
CA TRP A 116 -14.48 -17.58 -3.06
C TRP A 116 -15.37 -18.01 -4.23
N THR A 117 -16.12 -17.05 -4.78
CA THR A 117 -16.94 -17.23 -5.96
C THR A 117 -16.08 -17.44 -7.21
N SER A 118 -16.52 -18.33 -8.09
CA SER A 118 -15.85 -18.56 -9.38
C SER A 118 -15.91 -17.31 -10.27
N THR A 119 -14.84 -17.05 -11.00
CA THR A 119 -14.77 -15.99 -12.02
C THR A 119 -15.25 -16.43 -13.39
N THR A 120 -15.41 -17.73 -13.62
CA THR A 120 -15.93 -18.27 -14.90
C THR A 120 -17.37 -17.79 -15.13
N ASP A 121 -17.62 -17.21 -16.30
CA ASP A 121 -18.93 -16.65 -16.70
C ASP A 121 -19.51 -15.60 -15.74
N ASN A 122 -18.64 -14.96 -14.94
CA ASN A 122 -19.04 -13.99 -13.94
C ASN A 122 -19.10 -12.56 -14.51
N LYS A 123 -20.29 -12.12 -14.90
CA LYS A 123 -20.54 -10.78 -15.46
C LYS A 123 -20.13 -9.63 -14.53
N GLN A 124 -20.25 -9.82 -13.20
CA GLN A 124 -19.88 -8.79 -12.23
C GLN A 124 -18.36 -8.63 -12.16
N PHE A 125 -17.62 -9.74 -12.17
CA PHE A 125 -16.16 -9.72 -12.25
C PHE A 125 -15.68 -9.10 -13.58
N ASP A 126 -16.31 -9.43 -14.70
CA ASP A 126 -16.00 -8.81 -16.00
C ASP A 126 -16.21 -7.28 -15.99
N ALA A 127 -17.30 -6.83 -15.36
CA ALA A 127 -17.59 -5.41 -15.21
C ALA A 127 -16.55 -4.73 -14.30
N PHE A 128 -16.13 -5.40 -13.24
CA PHE A 128 -15.05 -4.96 -12.35
C PHE A 128 -13.74 -4.81 -13.10
N VAL A 129 -13.27 -5.83 -13.81
CA VAL A 129 -12.01 -5.74 -14.58
C VAL A 129 -12.07 -4.61 -15.61
N LYS A 130 -13.24 -4.29 -16.16
CA LYS A 130 -13.42 -3.18 -17.11
C LYS A 130 -13.59 -1.79 -16.47
N GLY A 131 -13.65 -1.69 -15.14
CA GLY A 131 -13.97 -0.43 -14.44
C GLY A 131 -15.34 0.13 -14.83
N LYS A 132 -16.34 -0.76 -14.92
CA LYS A 132 -17.73 -0.50 -15.28
C LYS A 132 -18.71 -1.18 -14.31
N THR A 133 -18.37 -1.20 -13.03
CA THR A 133 -19.17 -1.77 -11.95
C THR A 133 -20.47 -1.01 -11.71
N GLY A 134 -20.53 0.26 -12.12
CA GLY A 134 -21.64 1.16 -11.79
C GLY A 134 -21.44 1.90 -10.47
N PHE A 135 -20.37 1.60 -9.72
CA PHE A 135 -19.96 2.34 -8.53
C PHE A 135 -18.90 3.37 -8.90
N PRO A 136 -19.23 4.69 -8.92
CA PRO A 136 -18.35 5.70 -9.50
C PRO A 136 -16.94 5.75 -8.88
N PHE A 137 -16.83 5.54 -7.56
CA PHE A 137 -15.55 5.56 -6.86
C PHE A 137 -14.64 4.38 -7.25
N ILE A 138 -15.22 3.18 -7.37
CA ILE A 138 -14.50 1.96 -7.77
C ILE A 138 -14.07 2.06 -9.24
N ASP A 139 -15.00 2.49 -10.10
CA ASP A 139 -14.75 2.66 -11.53
C ASP A 139 -13.66 3.72 -11.80
N ALA A 140 -13.70 4.85 -11.08
CA ALA A 140 -12.67 5.89 -11.19
C ALA A 140 -11.30 5.37 -10.73
N GLY A 141 -11.24 4.64 -9.61
CA GLY A 141 -10.00 4.05 -9.10
C GLY A 141 -9.37 3.06 -10.07
N LEU A 142 -10.17 2.15 -10.65
CA LEU A 142 -9.67 1.19 -11.64
C LEU A 142 -9.21 1.86 -12.93
N ARG A 143 -9.93 2.88 -13.42
CA ARG A 143 -9.52 3.64 -14.60
C ARG A 143 -8.25 4.47 -14.34
N GLN A 144 -8.09 5.01 -13.14
CA GLN A 144 -6.86 5.69 -12.73
C GLN A 144 -5.69 4.70 -12.69
N LEU A 145 -5.89 3.51 -12.12
CA LEU A 145 -4.89 2.45 -12.12
C LEU A 145 -4.44 2.11 -13.54
N TYR A 146 -5.36 1.93 -14.49
CA TYR A 146 -5.01 1.58 -15.87
C TYR A 146 -4.32 2.71 -16.64
N SER A 147 -4.68 3.96 -16.37
CA SER A 147 -4.13 5.11 -17.11
C SER A 147 -2.83 5.63 -16.53
N GLN A 148 -2.64 5.57 -15.21
CA GLN A 148 -1.51 6.20 -14.52
C GLN A 148 -0.59 5.19 -13.82
N GLY A 149 -1.04 3.95 -13.63
CA GLY A 149 -0.28 2.92 -12.92
C GLY A 149 -0.08 3.19 -11.42
N TRP A 150 -0.83 4.13 -10.84
CA TRP A 150 -0.78 4.40 -9.42
C TRP A 150 -2.13 4.85 -8.89
N ILE A 151 -2.49 4.36 -7.70
CA ILE A 151 -3.67 4.76 -6.95
C ILE A 151 -3.33 4.92 -5.46
N HIS A 152 -4.00 5.86 -4.82
CA HIS A 152 -3.83 6.15 -3.39
C HIS A 152 -4.24 4.95 -2.52
N HIS A 153 -3.61 4.77 -1.36
CA HIS A 153 -3.83 3.59 -0.50
C HIS A 153 -5.30 3.39 -0.10
N VAL A 154 -6.05 4.47 0.16
CA VAL A 154 -7.50 4.40 0.44
C VAL A 154 -8.28 3.83 -0.75
N VAL A 155 -7.90 4.19 -1.98
CA VAL A 155 -8.52 3.66 -3.20
C VAL A 155 -8.16 2.18 -3.38
N ARG A 156 -6.91 1.79 -3.10
CA ARG A 156 -6.49 0.37 -3.07
C ARG A 156 -7.36 -0.42 -2.10
N ASN A 157 -7.52 0.05 -0.87
CA ASN A 157 -8.34 -0.62 0.15
C ASN A 157 -9.81 -0.75 -0.28
N ALA A 158 -10.39 0.30 -0.86
CA ALA A 158 -11.78 0.26 -1.32
C ALA A 158 -11.97 -0.76 -2.46
N ILE A 159 -11.08 -0.77 -3.45
CA ILE A 159 -11.11 -1.75 -4.55
C ILE A 159 -10.93 -3.18 -4.02
N THR A 160 -9.97 -3.39 -3.11
CA THR A 160 -9.73 -4.71 -2.51
C THR A 160 -10.93 -5.19 -1.70
N CYS A 161 -11.50 -4.36 -0.84
CA CYS A 161 -12.71 -4.69 -0.09
C CYS A 161 -13.87 -5.00 -1.04
N PHE A 162 -14.11 -4.16 -2.05
CA PHE A 162 -15.19 -4.35 -3.02
C PHE A 162 -15.08 -5.68 -3.78
N LEU A 163 -13.87 -6.02 -4.26
CA LEU A 163 -13.65 -7.29 -4.97
C LEU A 163 -13.85 -8.51 -4.06
N THR A 164 -13.40 -8.42 -2.80
CA THR A 164 -13.33 -9.55 -1.89
C THR A 164 -14.51 -9.56 -0.93
N ARG A 165 -14.27 -9.33 0.36
CA ARG A 165 -15.24 -9.53 1.46
C ARG A 165 -16.39 -8.52 1.52
N GLY A 166 -16.34 -7.45 0.73
CA GLY A 166 -17.26 -6.32 0.80
C GLY A 166 -18.42 -6.38 -0.19
N ASP A 167 -18.26 -7.02 -1.34
CA ASP A 167 -19.32 -7.12 -2.35
C ASP A 167 -19.20 -8.37 -3.23
N LEU A 168 -18.22 -8.42 -4.15
CA LEU A 168 -18.20 -9.44 -5.22
C LEU A 168 -17.83 -10.85 -4.75
N TRP A 169 -17.25 -10.99 -3.56
CA TRP A 169 -16.81 -12.26 -2.98
C TRP A 169 -15.87 -13.06 -3.91
N ILE A 170 -14.98 -12.37 -4.62
CA ILE A 170 -13.97 -12.95 -5.51
C ILE A 170 -12.63 -13.08 -4.78
N SER A 171 -11.85 -14.09 -5.16
CA SER A 171 -10.50 -14.32 -4.62
C SER A 171 -9.61 -13.10 -4.77
N TRP A 172 -8.86 -12.80 -3.70
CA TRP A 172 -7.84 -11.75 -3.70
C TRP A 172 -6.73 -12.03 -4.72
N GLU A 173 -6.52 -13.29 -5.14
CA GLU A 173 -5.53 -13.65 -6.16
C GLU A 173 -5.83 -12.97 -7.51
N GLU A 174 -7.10 -12.81 -7.87
CA GLU A 174 -7.52 -12.12 -9.11
C GLU A 174 -7.25 -10.62 -9.03
N GLY A 175 -7.50 -10.04 -7.87
CA GLY A 175 -7.13 -8.65 -7.58
C GLY A 175 -5.63 -8.42 -7.60
N PHE A 176 -4.87 -9.36 -7.02
CA PHE A 176 -3.41 -9.36 -7.01
C PHE A 176 -2.85 -9.39 -8.44
N LYS A 177 -3.32 -10.30 -9.31
CA LYS A 177 -2.91 -10.35 -10.73
C LYS A 177 -3.13 -9.02 -11.44
N LEU A 178 -4.27 -8.39 -11.21
CA LEU A 178 -4.62 -7.10 -11.78
C LEU A 178 -3.70 -5.98 -11.27
N PHE A 179 -3.50 -5.89 -9.96
CA PHE A 179 -2.63 -4.88 -9.35
C PHE A 179 -1.17 -5.07 -9.77
N PHE A 180 -0.67 -6.31 -9.77
CA PHE A 180 0.69 -6.63 -10.17
C PHE A 180 0.97 -6.30 -11.64
N LYS A 181 -0.06 -6.37 -12.51
CA LYS A 181 0.06 -6.00 -13.92
C LYS A 181 0.12 -4.49 -14.15
N TYR A 182 -0.66 -3.70 -13.41
CA TYR A 182 -0.86 -2.27 -13.72
C TYR A 182 -0.16 -1.30 -12.77
N LEU A 183 0.15 -1.70 -11.52
CA LEU A 183 0.83 -0.81 -10.59
C LEU A 183 2.30 -0.62 -10.95
N LEU A 184 2.78 0.62 -10.77
CA LEU A 184 4.20 0.96 -10.94
C LEU A 184 5.06 0.47 -9.78
N ASP A 185 4.51 0.36 -8.57
CA ASP A 185 5.24 -0.18 -7.42
C ASP A 185 5.19 -1.72 -7.38
N ALA A 186 4.01 -2.34 -7.46
CA ALA A 186 3.81 -3.79 -7.69
C ALA A 186 4.84 -4.73 -7.02
N ASP A 187 5.32 -4.40 -5.81
CA ASP A 187 6.16 -5.29 -5.00
C ASP A 187 5.38 -6.57 -4.73
N GLU A 188 5.91 -7.74 -5.10
CA GLU A 188 5.18 -9.02 -4.97
C GLU A 188 4.73 -9.28 -3.52
N ALA A 189 5.68 -9.22 -2.58
CA ALA A 189 5.42 -9.41 -1.16
C ALA A 189 4.45 -8.36 -0.59
N VAL A 190 4.67 -7.07 -0.88
CA VAL A 190 3.82 -6.01 -0.32
C VAL A 190 2.43 -6.04 -0.95
N CYS A 191 2.31 -6.28 -2.24
CA CYS A 191 1.04 -6.36 -2.94
C CYS A 191 0.23 -7.56 -2.45
N ALA A 192 0.78 -8.77 -2.49
CA ALA A 192 0.09 -9.98 -1.99
C ALA A 192 -0.25 -9.87 -0.51
N GLY A 193 0.68 -9.35 0.29
CA GLY A 193 0.48 -9.14 1.72
C GLY A 193 -0.67 -8.18 2.04
N ASN A 194 -0.75 -7.04 1.34
CA ASN A 194 -1.87 -6.11 1.50
C ASN A 194 -3.20 -6.73 1.03
N TRP A 195 -3.20 -7.47 -0.09
CA TRP A 195 -4.38 -8.17 -0.56
C TRP A 195 -4.91 -9.14 0.49
N MET A 196 -4.07 -10.03 1.02
CA MET A 196 -4.45 -10.98 2.07
C MET A 196 -4.90 -10.28 3.36
N TRP A 197 -4.21 -9.20 3.76
CA TRP A 197 -4.52 -8.46 4.98
C TRP A 197 -5.89 -7.79 4.92
N ILE A 198 -6.23 -7.14 3.81
CA ILE A 198 -7.49 -6.39 3.66
C ILE A 198 -8.67 -7.32 3.36
N SER A 199 -8.44 -8.43 2.66
CA SER A 199 -9.47 -9.44 2.40
C SER A 199 -9.80 -10.30 3.62
N ASN A 200 -9.12 -10.08 4.77
CA ASN A 200 -9.16 -10.94 5.95
C ASN A 200 -8.82 -12.40 5.61
N SER A 201 -7.91 -12.59 4.66
CA SER A 201 -7.38 -13.90 4.30
C SER A 201 -6.05 -14.20 4.98
N ALA A 202 -5.49 -13.23 5.71
CA ALA A 202 -4.31 -13.40 6.53
C ALA A 202 -4.70 -13.53 8.02
N PHE A 203 -4.05 -14.47 8.70
CA PHE A 203 -3.99 -14.63 10.16
C PHE A 203 -5.28 -15.05 10.91
N GLU A 204 -5.07 -16.05 11.77
CA GLU A 204 -5.99 -16.82 12.61
C GLU A 204 -6.94 -17.81 11.92
N GLU A 205 -6.48 -19.07 11.86
CA GLU A 205 -7.35 -20.19 12.19
C GLU A 205 -7.78 -19.97 13.65
N VAL A 206 -9.00 -19.44 13.86
CA VAL A 206 -9.59 -19.42 15.21
C VAL A 206 -9.61 -20.88 15.64
N SER A 207 -8.79 -21.22 16.64
CA SER A 207 -8.69 -22.57 17.20
C SER A 207 -10.11 -23.12 17.35
N LYS A 208 -10.42 -24.20 16.64
CA LYS A 208 -11.67 -24.93 16.84
C LYS A 208 -11.65 -25.45 18.28
N SER A 209 -12.26 -24.69 19.19
CA SER A 209 -12.62 -25.13 20.54
C SER A 209 -13.69 -26.20 20.47
#